data_AF-A0A0A0ICL8-F1
#
_entry.id   AF-A0A0A0ICL8-F1
#
_cell.length_a   1.000
_cell.length_b   1.000
_cell.length_c   1.000
_cell.angle_alpha   90.00
_cell.angle_beta   90.00
_cell.angle_gamma   90.00
#
_symmetry.space_group_name_H-M   'P 1'
#
loop_
_entity.id
_entity.type
_entity.pdbx_description
1 polymer ?
#
loop_
_entity_poly.entity_id
_entity_poly.type
_entity_poly.pdbx_seq_one_letter_code
_entity_poly.pdbx_strand_id
1 'polypeptide(L)' 'MAKDIFEAYFNANRQVELAKEQLFKHEITGDKFKVNQLKKQYEEALKIKKSIEDSEQFKNCALKLIKGMLAGN' A
#
# COMPACT_ATOMS: atom_id res chain seq x y z
N MET A 1 -1.33 -3.78 -18.43
CA MET A 1 -0.91 -2.45 -17.91
C MET A 1 -1.78 -1.94 -16.77
N ALA A 2 -3.08 -1.63 -16.96
CA ALA A 2 -3.91 -1.12 -15.85
C ALA A 2 -4.17 -2.18 -14.76
N LYS A 3 -4.37 -3.44 -15.13
CA LYS A 3 -4.50 -4.55 -14.17
C LYS A 3 -3.24 -4.70 -13.31
N ASP A 4 -2.07 -4.65 -13.94
CA ASP A 4 -0.79 -4.90 -13.28
C ASP A 4 -0.42 -3.78 -12.28
N ILE A 5 -0.71 -2.51 -12.59
CA ILE A 5 -0.43 -1.38 -11.68
C ILE A 5 -1.35 -1.40 -10.45
N PHE A 6 -2.64 -1.75 -10.62
CA PHE A 6 -3.56 -1.88 -9.49
C PHE A 6 -3.28 -3.13 -8.65
N GLU A 7 -2.89 -4.24 -9.28
CA GLU A 7 -2.46 -5.44 -8.54
C GLU A 7 -1.21 -5.16 -7.70
N ALA A 8 -0.22 -4.46 -8.27
CA ALA A 8 0.96 -4.00 -7.53
C ALA A 8 0.55 -3.10 -6.35
N TYR A 9 -0.38 -2.16 -6.57
CA TYR A 9 -0.92 -1.31 -5.52
C TYR A 9 -1.61 -2.09 -4.40
N PHE A 10 -2.50 -3.02 -4.75
CA PHE A 10 -3.22 -3.86 -3.79
C PHE A 10 -2.26 -4.72 -2.97
N ASN A 11 -1.23 -5.28 -3.61
CA ASN A 11 -0.21 -6.06 -2.92
C ASN A 11 0.59 -5.19 -1.95
N ALA A 12 1.04 -4.00 -2.38
CA ALA A 12 1.74 -3.06 -1.49
C ALA A 12 0.87 -2.65 -0.29
N ASN A 13 -0.41 -2.34 -0.54
CA ASN A 13 -1.35 -1.98 0.52
C ASN A 13 -1.60 -3.13 1.49
N ARG A 14 -1.71 -4.38 0.99
CA ARG A 14 -1.83 -5.57 1.84
C ARG A 14 -0.62 -5.74 2.75
N GLN A 15 0.59 -5.49 2.25
CA GLN A 15 1.81 -5.59 3.06
C GLN A 15 1.85 -4.52 4.16
N VAL A 16 1.38 -3.29 3.87
CA VAL A 16 1.23 -2.24 4.88
C VAL A 16 0.31 -2.70 6.02
N GLU A 17 -0.86 -3.25 5.71
CA GLU A 17 -1.82 -3.71 6.72
C GLU A 17 -1.29 -4.90 7.53
N LEU A 18 -0.64 -5.87 6.89
CA LEU A 18 -0.02 -7.00 7.58
C LEU A 18 1.08 -6.55 8.55
N ALA A 19 1.95 -5.64 8.11
CA ALA A 19 3.02 -5.11 8.96
C ALA A 19 2.44 -4.31 10.14
N LYS A 20 1.36 -3.54 9.92
CA LYS A 20 0.65 -2.81 10.96
C LYS A 20 0.01 -3.73 12.01
N GLU A 21 -0.63 -4.81 11.58
CA GLU A 21 -1.22 -5.80 12.48
C GLU A 21 -0.14 -6.50 13.33
N GLN A 22 0.98 -6.87 12.70
CA GLN A 22 2.10 -7.50 13.40
C GLN A 22 2.79 -6.55 14.38
N LEU A 23 2.95 -5.27 14.02
CA LEU A 23 3.46 -4.25 14.91
C LEU A 23 2.62 -4.13 16.17
N PHE A 24 1.30 -4.02 16.00
CA PHE A 24 0.38 -3.92 17.13
C PHE A 24 0.52 -5.13 18.07
N LYS A 25 0.56 -6.36 17.52
CA LYS A 25 0.74 -7.58 18.32
C LYS A 25 2.06 -7.57 19.10
N HIS A 26 3.17 -7.20 18.45
CA HIS A 26 4.49 -7.27 19.08
C HIS A 26 4.79 -6.10 20.02
N GLU A 27 4.15 -4.94 19.84
CA GLU A 27 4.18 -3.85 20.79
C GLU A 27 3.50 -4.25 22.11
N ILE A 28 2.38 -4.98 22.05
CA ILE A 28 1.72 -5.54 23.24
C ILE A 28 2.61 -6.57 23.96
N THR A 29 3.30 -7.45 23.22
CA THR A 29 4.18 -8.47 23.82
C THR A 29 5.54 -7.93 24.28
N GLY A 30 5.85 -6.65 24.01
CA GLY A 30 7.11 -6.03 24.41
C GLY A 30 8.37 -6.52 23.66
N ASP A 31 8.20 -7.19 22.51
CA ASP A 31 9.32 -7.71 21.71
C ASP A 31 9.96 -6.58 20.89
N LYS A 32 10.80 -5.78 21.55
CA LYS A 32 11.43 -4.57 20.96
C LYS A 32 12.24 -4.86 19.69
N PHE A 33 12.84 -6.04 19.59
CA PHE A 33 13.61 -6.42 18.40
C PHE A 33 12.68 -6.60 17.20
N LYS A 34 11.62 -7.40 17.35
CA LYS A 34 10.63 -7.59 16.27
C LYS A 34 9.91 -6.30 15.94
N VAL A 35 9.56 -5.48 16.93
CA VAL A 35 8.93 -4.17 16.69
C VAL A 35 9.82 -3.29 15.80
N ASN A 36 11.12 -3.20 16.08
CA ASN A 36 12.03 -2.39 15.26
C ASN A 36 12.19 -2.95 13.84
N GLN A 37 12.23 -4.28 13.68
CA GLN A 37 12.28 -4.90 12.35
C GLN A 37 11.00 -4.63 11.56
N LEU A 38 9.84 -4.79 12.18
CA LEU A 38 8.53 -4.59 11.56
C LEU A 38 8.29 -3.11 11.23
N LYS A 39 8.81 -2.16 12.02
CA LYS A 39 8.74 -0.72 11.71
C LYS A 39 9.44 -0.41 10.38
N LYS A 40 10.63 -0.97 10.17
CA LYS A 40 11.36 -0.80 8.90
C LYS A 40 10.58 -1.38 7.71
N GLN A 41 10.02 -2.58 7.87
CA GLN A 41 9.21 -3.22 6.82
C GLN A 41 7.93 -2.43 6.51
N TYR A 42 7.28 -1.90 7.54
CA TYR A 42 6.11 -1.03 7.40
C TYR A 42 6.46 0.27 6.63
N GLU A 43 7.56 0.93 7.00
CA GLU A 43 8.04 2.13 6.30
C GLU A 43 8.39 1.85 4.83
N GLU A 44 9.01 0.71 4.54
CA GLU A 44 9.35 0.30 3.18
C GLU A 44 8.09 0.02 2.34
N ALA A 45 7.12 -0.70 2.91
CA ALA A 45 5.84 -0.96 2.26
C ALA A 45 5.07 0.35 1.97
N LEU A 46 5.11 1.32 2.89
CA LEU A 46 4.53 2.66 2.67
C LEU A 46 5.23 3.40 1.52
N LYS A 47 6.57 3.34 1.44
CA LYS A 47 7.33 3.97 0.35
C LYS A 47 6.98 3.36 -1.01
N ILE A 48 6.87 2.03 -1.08
CA ILE A 48 6.48 1.32 -2.31
C ILE A 48 5.06 1.72 -2.73
N LYS A 49 4.09 1.65 -1.79
CA LYS A 49 2.71 2.06 -2.04
C LYS A 49 2.65 3.49 -2.60
N LYS A 50 3.32 4.42 -1.92
CA LYS A 50 3.38 5.83 -2.33
C LYS A 50 4.03 6.01 -3.70
N SER A 51 5.12 5.30 -3.99
CA SER A 51 5.76 5.34 -5.31
C SER A 51 4.85 4.86 -6.43
N ILE A 52 3.99 3.87 -6.17
CA ILE A 52 2.99 3.42 -7.14
C ILE A 52 1.92 4.50 -7.33
N GLU A 53 1.38 5.05 -6.24
CA GLU A 53 0.40 6.16 -6.28
C GLU A 53 0.94 7.40 -7.01
N ASP A 54 2.23 7.70 -6.84
CA ASP A 54 2.89 8.84 -7.46
C ASP A 54 3.18 8.63 -8.95
N SER A 55 3.16 7.38 -9.44
CA SER A 55 3.42 7.07 -10.84
C SER A 55 2.33 7.67 -11.76
N GLU A 56 2.76 8.21 -12.90
CA GLU A 56 1.83 8.73 -13.91
C GLU A 56 0.88 7.64 -14.42
N GLN A 57 1.36 6.40 -14.52
CA GLN A 57 0.56 5.26 -14.94
C GLN A 57 -0.61 5.01 -14.00
N PHE A 58 -0.37 5.02 -12.68
CA PHE A 58 -1.41 4.86 -11.69
C PHE A 58 -2.40 6.04 -11.73
N LYS A 59 -1.89 7.28 -11.73
CA LYS A 59 -2.72 8.50 -11.82
C LYS A 59 -3.62 8.51 -13.05
N ASN A 60 -3.07 8.14 -14.22
CA ASN A 60 -3.83 8.06 -15.47
C ASN A 60 -4.88 6.95 -15.44
N CYS A 61 -4.57 5.79 -14.86
CA CYS A 61 -5.54 4.71 -14.68
C CYS A 61 -6.66 5.13 -13.73
N ALA A 62 -6.34 5.74 -12.59
CA ALA A 62 -7.31 6.26 -11.63
C ALA A 62 -8.21 7.34 -12.26
N LEU A 63 -7.64 8.29 -13.00
CA LEU A 63 -8.40 9.34 -13.68
C LEU A 63 -9.38 8.75 -14.72
N LYS A 64 -8.96 7.73 -15.49
CA LYS A 64 -9.85 7.04 -16.44
C LYS A 64 -11.01 6.35 -15.75
N LEU A 65 -10.77 5.69 -14.61
CA LEU A 65 -11.83 5.06 -13.81
C LEU A 65 -12.81 6.11 -13.29
N ILE A 66 -12.32 7.20 -12.69
CA ILE A 66 -13.17 8.29 -12.17
C ILE A 66 -14.02 8.89 -13.30
N LYS A 67 -13.42 9.17 -14.46
CA LYS A 67 -14.16 9.68 -15.63
C LYS A 67 -15.22 8.70 -16.11
N GLY A 68 -14.92 7.39 -16.13
CA GLY A 68 -15.88 6.36 -16.48
C GLY A 68 -17.06 6.28 -15.51
N MET A 69 -16.81 6.43 -14.20
CA MET A 69 -17.87 6.46 -13.18
C MET A 69 -18.73 7.73 -13.29
N LEU A 70 -18.13 8.88 -13.57
CA LEU A 70 -18.84 10.15 -13.72
C LEU A 70 -19.61 10.26 -15.04
N ALA A 71 -19.15 9.60 -16.10
CA ALA A 71 -19.85 9.51 -17.39
C ALA A 71 -20.98 8.47 -17.39
N GLY A 72 -21.13 7.71 -16.29
CA GLY A 72 -22.28 6.84 -16.04
C GLY A 72 -23.47 7.63 -15.50
N ASN A 73 -23.99 8.55 -16.33
CA ASN A 73 -25.36 9.08 -16.36
C ASN A 73 -25.59 9.77 -17.70
#